data_AF-A0A2N5WUN3-F1
#
_entry.id   AF-A0A2N5WUN3-F1
#
_cell.length_a   1.000
_cell.length_b   1.000
_cell.length_c   1.000
_cell.angle_alpha   90.00
_cell.angle_beta   90.00
_cell.angle_gamma   90.00
#
_symmetry.space_group_name_H-M   'P 1'
#
loop_
_entity.id
_entity.type
_entity.pdbx_description
1 polymer ?
#
loop_
_entity_poly.entity_id
_entity_poly.type
_entity_poly.pdbx_seq_one_letter_code
_entity_poly.pdbx_strand_id
1 'polypeptide(L)'
;AAGWRPLFRLRHHPGVHPVQFALAGINAHIGCDLAPAVVESCRALGCGPQALEAVYERVGGVLAGLEERVREELMPGPDLLDVADPLTHLVGAWSLERARDAAWAASRVLWGLRRRPVLAAEFTECADGAVGLVGRFLLTPPAPAQSSGSSTGAIVS
;
A
#
# COMPACT_ATOMS: atom_id res chain seq x y z
N ALA A 1 -3.46 -7.86 12.75
CA ALA A 1 -4.11 -7.22 11.59
C ALA A 1 -3.91 -8.06 10.33
N ALA A 2 -4.96 -8.33 9.56
CA ALA A 2 -4.86 -9.14 8.34
C ALA A 2 -4.10 -8.44 7.21
N GLY A 3 -4.03 -7.10 7.23
CA GLY A 3 -3.36 -6.31 6.19
C GLY A 3 -1.84 -6.52 6.10
N TRP A 4 -1.18 -6.87 7.21
CA TRP A 4 0.26 -7.18 7.24
C TRP A 4 0.57 -8.61 6.79
N ARG A 5 -0.42 -9.50 6.74
CA ARG A 5 -0.23 -10.94 6.46
C ARG A 5 0.46 -11.22 5.11
N PRO A 6 0.18 -10.50 4.00
CA PRO A 6 0.87 -10.69 2.74
C PRO A 6 2.39 -10.47 2.82
N LEU A 7 2.83 -9.40 3.48
CA LEU A 7 4.25 -9.08 3.66
C LEU A 7 4.98 -10.21 4.40
N PHE A 8 4.42 -10.68 5.51
CA PHE A 8 5.05 -11.75 6.28
C PHE A 8 5.15 -13.07 5.52
N ARG A 9 4.19 -13.36 4.63
CA ARG A 9 4.19 -14.58 3.80
C ARG A 9 5.20 -14.50 2.66
N LEU A 10 5.40 -13.32 2.09
CA LEU A 10 6.22 -13.13 0.88
C LEU A 10 7.61 -12.53 1.15
N ARG A 11 7.98 -12.31 2.42
CA ARG A 11 9.26 -11.69 2.84
C ARG A 11 10.55 -12.34 2.32
N HIS A 12 10.48 -13.58 1.83
CA HIS A 12 11.61 -14.31 1.26
C HIS A 12 11.36 -14.77 -0.18
N HIS A 13 10.31 -14.26 -0.83
CA HIS A 13 9.96 -14.67 -2.18
C HIS A 13 10.93 -14.04 -3.20
N PRO A 14 11.70 -14.83 -3.97
CA PRO A 14 12.76 -14.29 -4.83
C PRO A 14 12.24 -13.45 -5.99
N GLY A 15 10.98 -13.64 -6.40
CA GLY A 15 10.32 -12.85 -7.44
C GLY A 15 9.62 -11.59 -6.96
N VAL A 16 9.73 -11.21 -5.68
CA VAL A 16 9.17 -9.95 -5.17
C VAL A 16 10.28 -8.92 -5.06
N HIS A 17 10.17 -7.84 -5.81
CA HIS A 17 11.19 -6.79 -5.77
C HIS A 17 11.11 -5.97 -4.46
N PRO A 18 12.25 -5.39 -4.00
CA PRO A 18 12.28 -4.53 -2.82
C PRO A 18 11.24 -3.38 -2.86
N VAL A 19 11.00 -2.80 -4.04
CA VAL A 19 9.97 -1.75 -4.23
C VAL A 19 8.54 -2.23 -3.94
N GLN A 20 8.17 -3.42 -4.43
CA GLN A 20 6.86 -4.00 -4.17
C GLN A 20 6.66 -4.22 -2.67
N PHE A 21 7.73 -4.65 -2.00
CA PHE A 21 7.74 -4.87 -0.56
C PHE A 21 7.60 -3.55 0.22
N ALA A 22 8.31 -2.50 -0.19
CA ALA A 22 8.21 -1.17 0.39
C ALA A 22 6.78 -0.60 0.24
N LEU A 23 6.22 -0.64 -0.98
CA LEU A 23 4.85 -0.18 -1.24
C LEU A 23 3.80 -0.97 -0.48
N ALA A 24 3.91 -2.30 -0.43
CA ALA A 24 3.02 -3.13 0.37
C ALA A 24 3.13 -2.81 1.87
N GLY A 25 4.34 -2.47 2.35
CA GLY A 25 4.61 -1.96 3.70
C GLY A 25 3.87 -0.67 4.00
N ILE A 26 4.00 0.33 3.12
CA ILE A 26 3.32 1.62 3.24
C ILE A 26 1.79 1.41 3.22
N ASN A 27 1.29 0.59 2.29
CA ASN A 27 -0.13 0.24 2.22
C ASN A 27 -0.65 -0.38 3.53
N ALA A 28 0.08 -1.35 4.10
CA ALA A 28 -0.30 -1.97 5.37
C ALA A 28 -0.27 -0.97 6.53
N HIS A 29 0.76 -0.13 6.59
CA HIS A 29 0.89 0.88 7.63
C HIS A 29 -0.25 1.91 7.61
N ILE A 30 -0.53 2.48 6.42
CA ILE A 30 -1.59 3.47 6.26
C ILE A 30 -2.97 2.83 6.47
N GLY A 31 -3.20 1.67 5.86
CA GLY A 31 -4.51 1.03 5.84
C GLY A 31 -4.93 0.39 7.15
N CYS A 32 -3.99 -0.18 7.92
CA CYS A 32 -4.29 -0.86 9.18
C CYS A 32 -4.07 0.00 10.42
N ASP A 33 -3.02 0.82 10.45
CA ASP A 33 -2.58 1.43 11.71
C ASP A 33 -3.15 2.84 11.91
N LEU A 34 -3.36 3.59 10.82
CA LEU A 34 -3.68 5.01 10.89
C LEU A 34 -5.09 5.28 11.44
N ALA A 35 -6.10 4.52 11.01
CA ALA A 35 -7.47 4.72 11.49
C ALA A 35 -7.62 4.43 13.00
N PRO A 36 -7.09 3.31 13.55
CA PRO A 36 -7.03 3.10 14.99
C PRO A 36 -6.24 4.18 15.75
N ALA A 37 -5.11 4.65 15.20
CA ALA A 37 -4.30 5.69 15.83
C ALA A 37 -5.05 7.03 15.96
N VAL A 38 -5.84 7.42 14.94
CA VAL A 38 -6.70 8.61 15.01
C VAL A 38 -7.76 8.46 16.09
N VAL A 39 -8.42 7.30 16.15
CA VAL A 39 -9.44 7.02 17.17
C VAL A 39 -8.83 7.06 18.57
N GLU A 40 -7.65 6.50 18.75
CA GLU A 40 -6.95 6.52 20.04
C GLU A 40 -6.54 7.94 20.45
N SER A 41 -6.02 8.72 19.50
CA SER A 41 -5.72 10.15 19.72
C SER A 41 -6.97 10.94 20.13
N CYS A 42 -8.11 10.67 19.49
CA CYS A 42 -9.38 11.30 19.84
C CYS A 42 -9.82 10.95 21.27
N ARG A 43 -9.61 9.70 21.72
CA ARG A 43 -9.89 9.29 23.11
C ARG A 43 -8.97 10.00 24.08
N ALA A 44 -7.66 10.01 23.81
CA ALA A 44 -6.67 10.63 24.67
C ALA A 44 -6.90 12.14 24.84
N LEU A 45 -7.38 12.82 23.80
CA LEU A 45 -7.63 14.26 23.78
C LEU A 45 -9.08 14.64 24.14
N GLY A 46 -9.97 13.66 24.33
CA GLY A 46 -11.39 13.91 24.63
C GLY A 46 -12.14 14.63 23.51
N CYS A 47 -11.72 14.47 22.25
CA CYS A 47 -12.30 15.16 21.09
C CYS A 47 -12.82 14.18 20.03
N GLY A 48 -13.57 14.69 19.05
CA GLY A 48 -13.94 13.91 17.86
C GLY A 48 -12.89 14.00 16.73
N PRO A 49 -12.95 13.13 15.71
CA PRO A 49 -12.05 13.15 14.57
C PRO A 49 -11.97 14.51 13.88
N GLN A 50 -13.07 15.25 13.81
CA GLN A 50 -13.13 16.59 13.20
C GLN A 50 -12.10 17.55 13.80
N ALA A 51 -11.80 17.43 15.10
CA ALA A 51 -10.79 18.26 15.76
C ALA A 51 -9.35 17.92 15.33
N LEU A 52 -9.12 16.72 14.77
CA LEU A 52 -7.82 16.25 14.29
C LEU A 52 -7.65 16.39 12.78
N GLU A 53 -8.68 16.79 12.03
CA GLU A 53 -8.66 16.83 10.56
C GLU A 53 -7.50 17.66 10.01
N ALA A 54 -7.31 18.88 10.51
CA ALA A 54 -6.21 19.74 10.07
C ALA A 54 -4.81 19.15 10.37
N VAL A 55 -4.67 18.40 11.48
CA VAL A 55 -3.41 17.73 11.83
C VAL A 55 -3.19 16.51 10.92
N TYR A 56 -4.25 15.76 10.66
CA TYR A 56 -4.26 14.63 9.76
C TYR A 56 -3.83 15.04 8.35
N GLU A 57 -4.41 16.11 7.81
CA GLU A 57 -4.05 16.68 6.50
C GLU A 57 -2.62 17.26 6.46
N ARG A 58 -2.09 17.74 7.59
CA ARG A 58 -0.70 18.21 7.62
C ARG A 58 0.29 17.04 7.54
N VAL A 59 0.03 15.97 8.28
CA VAL A 59 0.74 14.69 8.12
C VAL A 59 0.52 14.17 6.68
N GLY A 60 -0.62 14.53 6.07
CA GLY A 60 -0.99 14.49 4.63
C GLY A 60 0.17 14.68 3.70
N GLY A 61 0.49 15.95 3.56
CA GLY A 61 1.51 16.43 2.65
C GLY A 61 2.90 15.83 2.93
N VAL A 62 3.24 15.55 4.19
CA VAL A 62 4.56 14.98 4.51
C VAL A 62 4.73 13.58 3.94
N LEU A 63 3.71 12.71 4.08
CA LEU A 63 3.79 11.36 3.54
C LEU A 63 3.68 11.35 2.00
N ALA A 64 2.88 12.25 1.41
CA ALA A 64 2.82 12.40 -0.05
C ALA A 64 4.18 12.78 -0.65
N GLY A 65 4.91 13.70 -0.01
CA GLY A 65 6.27 14.04 -0.41
C GLY A 65 7.29 12.90 -0.20
N LEU A 66 7.00 11.93 0.66
CA LEU A 66 7.82 10.71 0.77
C LEU A 66 7.49 9.71 -0.34
N GLU A 67 6.22 9.52 -0.68
CA GLU A 67 5.81 8.67 -1.80
C GLU A 67 6.45 9.14 -3.10
N GLU A 68 6.42 10.45 -3.39
CA GLU A 68 7.00 10.97 -4.63
C GLU A 68 8.51 10.70 -4.70
N ARG A 69 9.24 10.91 -3.60
CA ARG A 69 10.68 10.58 -3.54
C ARG A 69 10.95 9.09 -3.66
N VAL A 70 10.14 8.25 -3.01
CA VAL A 70 10.22 6.79 -3.13
C VAL A 70 9.96 6.38 -4.57
N ARG A 71 9.01 7.00 -5.27
CA ARG A 71 8.73 6.76 -6.69
C ARG A 71 9.90 7.21 -7.57
N GLU A 72 10.46 8.39 -7.35
CA GLU A 72 11.62 8.91 -8.07
C GLU A 72 12.87 8.04 -7.88
N GLU A 73 13.16 7.60 -6.66
CA GLU A 73 14.27 6.70 -6.33
C GLU A 73 14.08 5.28 -6.90
N LEU A 74 12.83 4.89 -7.16
CA LEU A 74 12.46 3.56 -7.66
C LEU A 74 12.19 3.52 -9.16
N MET A 75 12.13 4.67 -9.84
CA MET A 75 12.13 4.72 -11.30
C MET A 75 13.54 4.34 -11.79
N PRO A 76 13.71 3.22 -12.51
CA PRO A 76 15.03 2.82 -12.98
C PRO A 76 15.53 3.83 -14.02
N GLY A 77 16.86 3.96 -14.12
CA GLY A 77 17.52 4.78 -15.15
C GLY A 77 17.12 4.35 -16.58
N PRO A 78 17.45 5.18 -17.59
CA PRO A 78 16.83 5.18 -18.92
C PRO A 78 16.83 3.86 -19.71
N ASP A 79 17.63 2.87 -19.33
CA ASP A 79 17.71 1.55 -19.98
C ASP A 79 16.55 0.59 -19.63
N LEU A 80 15.65 0.95 -18.71
CA LEU A 80 14.45 0.17 -18.33
C LEU A 80 13.12 0.93 -18.54
N LEU A 81 13.15 2.02 -19.32
CA LEU A 81 11.95 2.80 -19.69
C LEU A 81 11.15 2.12 -20.81
N ASP A 82 10.77 0.86 -20.62
CA ASP A 82 9.57 0.39 -21.30
C ASP A 82 8.40 0.80 -20.42
N VAL A 83 7.60 1.77 -20.88
CA VAL A 83 6.37 2.23 -20.20
C VAL A 83 5.40 1.07 -19.94
N ALA A 84 5.65 -0.09 -20.56
CA ALA A 84 4.97 -1.37 -20.37
C ALA A 84 5.50 -2.25 -19.22
N ASP A 85 6.50 -1.84 -18.43
CA ASP A 85 7.00 -2.66 -17.32
C ASP A 85 5.90 -2.84 -16.23
N PRO A 86 5.52 -4.08 -15.88
CA PRO A 86 4.45 -4.35 -14.91
C PRO A 86 4.67 -3.70 -13.54
N LEU A 87 5.92 -3.46 -13.12
CA LEU A 87 6.20 -2.80 -11.85
C LEU A 87 5.91 -1.30 -11.95
N THR A 88 6.29 -0.64 -13.05
CA THR A 88 5.96 0.77 -13.29
C THR A 88 4.45 1.01 -13.28
N HIS A 89 3.66 0.17 -13.95
CA HIS A 89 2.21 0.26 -13.93
C HIS A 89 1.61 0.00 -12.54
N LEU A 90 2.12 -0.99 -11.80
CA LEU A 90 1.64 -1.32 -10.46
C LEU A 90 1.94 -0.21 -9.44
N VAL A 91 3.14 0.37 -9.49
CA VAL A 91 3.56 1.51 -8.68
C VAL A 91 2.72 2.74 -9.00
N GLY A 92 2.42 2.98 -10.28
CA GLY A 92 1.57 4.09 -10.72
C GLY A 92 0.08 3.91 -10.39
N ALA A 93 -0.41 2.68 -10.29
CA ALA A 93 -1.82 2.40 -9.98
C ALA A 93 -2.17 2.53 -8.49
N TRP A 94 -1.19 2.46 -7.60
CA TRP A 94 -1.38 2.66 -6.16
C TRP A 94 -1.18 4.14 -5.81
N SER A 95 -2.04 4.67 -4.93
CA SER A 95 -2.03 6.08 -4.53
C SER A 95 -2.08 6.18 -3.01
N LEU A 96 -1.05 6.79 -2.42
CA LEU A 96 -1.02 7.06 -0.98
C LEU A 96 -2.18 7.96 -0.57
N GLU A 97 -2.48 8.99 -1.36
CA GLU A 97 -3.62 9.89 -1.12
C GLU A 97 -4.92 9.10 -0.97
N ARG A 98 -5.23 8.20 -1.92
CA ARG A 98 -6.41 7.32 -1.86
C ARG A 98 -6.40 6.42 -0.62
N ALA A 99 -5.26 5.82 -0.28
CA ALA A 99 -5.14 4.98 0.91
C ALA A 99 -5.40 5.77 2.20
N ARG A 100 -4.97 7.03 2.23
CA ARG A 100 -5.18 7.93 3.36
C ARG A 100 -6.59 8.46 3.46
N ASP A 101 -7.24 8.78 2.34
CA ASP A 101 -8.67 9.11 2.31
C ASP A 101 -9.49 7.98 2.93
N ALA A 102 -9.18 6.74 2.54
CA ALA A 102 -9.81 5.55 3.08
C ALA A 102 -9.57 5.39 4.58
N ALA A 103 -8.33 5.59 5.05
CA ALA A 103 -8.00 5.56 6.48
C ALA A 103 -8.74 6.67 7.28
N TRP A 104 -8.87 7.86 6.70
CA TRP A 104 -9.64 8.96 7.32
C TRP A 104 -11.12 8.59 7.45
N ALA A 105 -11.72 8.09 6.37
CA ALA A 105 -13.10 7.62 6.38
C ALA A 105 -13.30 6.50 7.42
N ALA A 106 -12.40 5.53 7.47
CA ALA A 106 -12.43 4.44 8.45
C ALA A 106 -12.34 4.95 9.89
N SER A 107 -11.51 5.95 10.17
CA SER A 107 -11.41 6.56 11.52
C SER A 107 -12.73 7.17 11.98
N ARG A 108 -13.45 7.86 11.07
CA ARG A 108 -14.76 8.46 11.37
C ARG A 108 -15.82 7.40 11.64
N VAL A 109 -15.81 6.31 10.87
CA VAL A 109 -16.69 5.16 11.08
C VAL A 109 -16.41 4.50 12.43
N LEU A 110 -15.15 4.19 12.72
CA LEU A 110 -14.74 3.58 13.99
C LEU A 110 -15.08 4.47 15.19
N TRP A 111 -14.89 5.78 15.08
CA TRP A 111 -15.31 6.73 16.10
C TRP A 111 -16.83 6.72 16.31
N GLY A 112 -17.62 6.66 15.24
CA GLY A 112 -19.07 6.50 15.30
C GLY A 112 -19.49 5.20 15.99
N LEU A 113 -18.76 4.11 15.73
CA LEU A 113 -18.96 2.78 16.31
C LEU A 113 -18.35 2.61 17.70
N ARG A 114 -17.73 3.63 18.31
CA ARG A 114 -17.01 3.50 19.60
C ARG A 114 -17.82 2.96 20.77
N ARG A 115 -19.17 3.03 20.71
CA ARG A 115 -20.10 2.47 21.70
C ARG A 115 -20.68 1.10 21.29
N ARG A 116 -20.19 0.51 20.21
CA ARG A 116 -20.63 -0.75 19.61
C ARG A 116 -19.41 -1.61 19.26
N PRO A 117 -18.72 -2.18 20.27
CA PRO A 117 -17.41 -2.81 20.09
C PRO A 117 -17.43 -3.99 19.11
N VAL A 118 -18.53 -4.75 19.04
CA VAL A 118 -18.69 -5.85 18.08
C VAL A 118 -18.66 -5.34 16.64
N LEU A 119 -19.48 -4.32 16.31
CA LEU A 119 -19.50 -3.73 14.97
C LEU A 119 -18.19 -3.04 14.62
N ALA A 120 -17.52 -2.42 15.61
CA ALA A 120 -16.21 -1.83 15.40
C ALA A 120 -15.18 -2.90 15.01
N ALA A 121 -15.18 -4.04 15.68
CA ALA A 121 -14.29 -5.16 15.38
C ALA A 121 -14.56 -5.75 13.98
N GLU A 122 -15.82 -5.99 13.63
CA GLU A 122 -16.21 -6.48 12.29
C GLU A 122 -15.79 -5.51 11.18
N PHE A 123 -15.98 -4.20 11.39
CA PHE A 123 -15.53 -3.18 10.45
C PHE A 123 -14.00 -3.15 10.32
N THR A 124 -13.27 -3.23 11.43
CA THR A 124 -11.80 -3.31 11.41
C THR A 124 -11.32 -4.56 10.66
N GLU A 125 -11.94 -5.72 10.87
CA GLU A 125 -11.57 -6.95 10.17
C GLU A 125 -11.82 -6.83 8.66
N CYS A 126 -12.94 -6.25 8.25
CA CYS A 126 -13.25 -5.99 6.86
C CYS A 126 -12.22 -5.03 6.21
N ALA A 127 -11.91 -3.92 6.89
CA ALA A 127 -10.90 -2.96 6.43
C ALA A 127 -9.52 -3.60 6.31
N ASP A 128 -9.08 -4.35 7.33
CA ASP A 128 -7.84 -5.13 7.33
C ASP A 128 -7.79 -6.12 6.16
N GLY A 129 -8.93 -6.77 5.86
CA GLY A 129 -9.07 -7.69 4.74
C GLY A 129 -8.87 -7.01 3.39
N ALA A 130 -9.44 -5.82 3.20
CA ALA A 130 -9.28 -5.01 2.00
C ALA A 130 -7.82 -4.54 1.81
N VAL A 131 -7.19 -4.05 2.88
CA VAL A 131 -5.76 -3.67 2.87
C VAL A 131 -4.88 -4.87 2.52
N GLY A 132 -5.19 -6.04 3.09
CA GLY A 132 -4.49 -7.28 2.78
C GLY A 132 -4.72 -7.78 1.35
N LEU A 133 -5.85 -7.45 0.72
CA LEU A 133 -6.09 -7.75 -0.70
C LEU A 133 -5.20 -6.89 -1.59
N VAL A 134 -5.15 -5.58 -1.35
CA VAL A 134 -4.24 -4.66 -2.06
C VAL A 134 -2.79 -5.11 -1.89
N GLY A 135 -2.39 -5.46 -0.66
CA GLY A 135 -1.05 -5.98 -0.39
C GLY A 135 -0.71 -7.25 -1.17
N ARG A 136 -1.68 -8.15 -1.45
CA ARG A 136 -1.44 -9.32 -2.32
C ARG A 136 -1.22 -8.92 -3.77
N PHE A 137 -1.98 -7.95 -4.28
CA PHE A 137 -1.79 -7.46 -5.65
C PHE A 137 -0.44 -6.78 -5.81
N LEU A 138 -0.05 -5.91 -4.86
CA LEU A 138 1.25 -5.24 -4.85
C LEU A 138 2.43 -6.21 -4.84
N LEU A 139 2.27 -7.37 -4.19
CA LEU A 139 3.31 -8.39 -4.08
C LEU A 139 3.21 -9.48 -5.15
N THR A 140 2.42 -9.29 -6.21
CA THR A 140 2.35 -10.24 -7.34
C THR A 140 3.69 -10.22 -8.07
N PRO A 141 4.42 -11.35 -8.17
CA PRO A 141 5.67 -11.39 -8.91
C PRO A 141 5.45 -11.04 -10.38
N PRO A 142 6.26 -10.16 -11.00
CA PRO A 142 6.19 -9.93 -12.43
C PRO A 142 6.54 -11.23 -13.19
N ALA A 143 5.95 -11.44 -14.36
CA ALA A 143 6.28 -12.59 -15.19
C ALA A 143 7.78 -12.58 -15.55
N PRO A 144 8.44 -13.74 -15.63
CA PRO A 144 9.84 -13.78 -16.06
C PRO A 144 9.94 -13.20 -17.47
N ALA A 145 10.94 -12.34 -17.70
CA ALA A 145 11.23 -11.80 -19.02
C ALA A 145 11.38 -12.97 -20.00
N GLN A 146 10.57 -12.98 -21.05
CA GLN A 146 10.72 -13.97 -22.12
C GLN A 146 12.08 -13.71 -22.78
N SER A 147 13.06 -14.56 -22.51
CA SER A 147 14.31 -14.53 -23.28
C SER A 147 13.95 -14.85 -24.73
N SER A 148 13.96 -13.84 -25.60
CA SER A 148 13.91 -14.02 -27.04
C SER A 148 15.11 -14.86 -27.46
N GLY A 149 14.94 -16.17 -27.45
CA GLY A 149 15.92 -17.11 -27.97
C GLY A 149 16.06 -16.87 -29.46
N SER A 150 17.14 -16.20 -29.85
CA SER A 150 17.57 -16.12 -31.24
C SER A 150 17.83 -17.54 -31.74
N SER A 151 16.85 -18.13 -32.42
CA SER A 151 17.08 -19.27 -33.30
C SER A 151 17.79 -18.76 -34.55
N THR A 152 19.10 -18.54 -34.45
CA THR A 152 19.95 -18.52 -35.63
C THR A 152 20.15 -19.98 -36.05
N GLY A 153 19.21 -20.48 -36.86
CA GLY A 153 19.37 -21.74 -37.57
C GLY A 153 20.56 -21.63 -38.52
N ALA A 154 21.69 -22.19 -38.10
CA ALA A 154 22.77 -22.53 -39.01
C ALA A 154 22.28 -23.68 -39.91
N ILE A 155 21.91 -23.34 -41.15
CA ILE A 155 21.81 -24.32 -42.22
C ILE A 155 23.16 -24.31 -42.93
N VAL A 156 24.03 -25.24 -42.54
CA VAL A 156 25.11 -25.76 -43.39
C VAL A 156 24.97 -27.27 -43.37
N SER A 157 24.46 -27.81 -44.47
CA SER A 157 25.02 -28.93 -45.24
C SER A 157 24.03 -29.38 -46.30
#